data_AF-A0A7C2C3N9-F1
#
_entry.id   AF-A0A7C2C3N9-F1
#
_cell.length_a   1.000
_cell.length_b   1.000
_cell.length_c   1.000
_cell.angle_alpha   90.00
_cell.angle_beta   90.00
_cell.angle_gamma   90.00
#
_symmetry.space_group_name_H-M   'P 1'
#
loop_
_entity.id
_entity.type
_entity.pdbx_description
1 polymer ?
#
loop_
_entity_poly.entity_id
_entity_poly.type
_entity_poly.pdbx_seq_one_letter_code
_entity_poly.pdbx_strand_id
1 'polypeptide(L)'
;DDLDLPPGRIRIRPKGGAGGHHGMESIIEKLGSSDLPRLRIGIGRPPGPRAYDPEVVARYVLSPFSAAERPLIDAALDRAVEALTVWVREGIEAAMNRFNS
;
A
#
# COMPACT_ATOMS: atom_id res chain seq x y z
N ASP A 1 3.79 -1.30 1.49
CA ASP A 1 3.70 0.17 1.41
C ASP A 1 3.41 0.58 -0.03
N ASP A 2 2.92 1.79 -0.25
CA ASP A 2 2.57 2.25 -1.59
C ASP A 2 2.83 3.74 -1.79
N LEU A 3 3.69 4.05 -2.76
CA LEU A 3 4.11 5.42 -3.06
C LEU A 3 3.04 6.22 -3.80
N ASP A 4 2.16 5.56 -4.55
CA ASP A 4 1.16 6.23 -5.39
C ASP A 4 -0.14 6.54 -4.64
N LEU A 5 -0.23 6.11 -3.38
CA LEU A 5 -1.33 6.42 -2.48
C LEU A 5 -0.87 7.46 -1.44
N PRO A 6 -1.67 8.51 -1.16
CA PRO A 6 -1.36 9.46 -0.11
C PRO A 6 -1.21 8.79 1.27
N PRO A 7 -0.37 9.35 2.17
CA PRO A 7 -0.27 8.88 3.55
C PRO A 7 -1.64 8.72 4.21
N GLY A 8 -1.87 7.58 4.85
CA GLY A 8 -3.12 7.30 5.55
C GLY A 8 -4.24 6.72 4.67
N ARG A 9 -4.06 6.63 3.34
CA ARG A 9 -5.03 5.98 2.44
C ARG A 9 -4.74 4.48 2.33
N ILE A 10 -5.80 3.67 2.42
CA ILE A 10 -5.72 2.24 2.13
C ILE A 10 -6.44 1.92 0.82
N ARG A 11 -5.99 0.87 0.13
CA ARG A 11 -6.64 0.38 -1.10
C ARG A 11 -6.50 -1.13 -1.20
N ILE A 12 -7.61 -1.84 -1.30
CA ILE A 12 -7.65 -3.27 -1.59
C ILE A 12 -7.72 -3.46 -3.11
N ARG A 13 -6.95 -4.41 -3.63
CA ARG A 13 -6.95 -4.82 -5.04
C ARG A 13 -7.01 -6.34 -5.13
N PRO A 14 -7.87 -6.91 -6.00
CA PRO A 14 -7.95 -8.36 -6.19
C PRO A 14 -6.76 -8.90 -6.99
N LYS A 15 -6.15 -8.06 -7.83
CA LYS A 15 -4.99 -8.37 -8.66
C LYS A 15 -4.27 -7.10 -9.12
N GLY A 16 -3.08 -7.26 -9.69
CA GLY A 16 -2.35 -6.20 -10.37
C GLY A 16 -0.84 -6.39 -10.35
N GLY A 17 -0.11 -5.69 -11.22
CA GLY A 17 1.35 -5.75 -11.31
C GLY A 17 2.07 -5.18 -10.08
N ALA A 18 3.41 -5.26 -10.06
CA ALA A 18 4.22 -4.89 -8.91
C ALA A 18 4.20 -3.38 -8.56
N GLY A 19 3.92 -2.50 -9.52
CA GLY A 19 3.85 -1.06 -9.28
C GLY A 19 5.17 -0.46 -8.77
N GLY A 20 6.31 -1.02 -9.19
CA GLY A 20 7.64 -0.60 -8.72
C GLY A 20 8.05 -1.13 -7.35
N HIS A 21 7.23 -1.96 -6.70
CA HIS A 21 7.56 -2.56 -5.40
C HIS A 21 8.32 -3.89 -5.59
N HIS A 22 9.62 -3.89 -5.32
CA HIS A 22 10.51 -5.06 -5.51
C HIS A 22 10.04 -6.34 -4.81
N GLY A 23 9.48 -6.23 -3.60
CA GLY A 23 8.90 -7.38 -2.91
C GLY A 23 7.72 -8.01 -3.67
N MET A 24 6.83 -7.19 -4.24
CA MET A 24 5.69 -7.66 -5.03
C MET A 24 6.14 -8.22 -6.38
N GLU A 25 7.16 -7.62 -7.00
CA GLU A 25 7.80 -8.14 -8.21
C GLU A 25 8.31 -9.56 -7.97
N SER A 26 9.09 -9.78 -6.92
CA SER A 26 9.61 -11.11 -6.58
C SER A 26 8.50 -12.15 -6.32
N ILE A 27 7.41 -11.76 -5.67
CA ILE A 27 6.26 -12.65 -5.43
C ILE A 27 5.60 -13.03 -6.76
N ILE A 28 5.34 -12.05 -7.63
CA ILE A 28 4.70 -12.27 -8.94
C ILE A 28 5.57 -13.17 -9.81
N GLU A 29 6.87 -12.94 -9.86
CA GLU A 29 7.83 -13.78 -10.60
C GLU A 29 7.80 -15.23 -10.12
N LYS A 30 7.85 -15.45 -8.80
CA LYS A 30 7.87 -16.80 -8.21
C LYS A 30 6.56 -17.56 -8.38
N LEU A 31 5.43 -16.85 -8.39
CA LEU A 31 4.11 -17.45 -8.57
C LEU A 31 3.70 -17.55 -10.04
N GLY A 32 4.40 -16.88 -10.96
CA GLY A 32 4.05 -16.82 -12.38
C GLY A 32 2.72 -16.12 -12.66
N SER A 33 2.18 -15.37 -11.69
CA SER A 33 0.87 -14.74 -11.78
C SER A 33 0.81 -13.45 -10.97
N SER A 34 0.05 -12.48 -11.49
CA SER A 34 -0.29 -11.23 -10.80
C SER A 34 -1.71 -11.23 -10.21
N ASP A 35 -2.37 -12.39 -10.23
CA ASP A 35 -3.69 -12.62 -9.63
C ASP A 35 -3.57 -12.81 -8.11
N LEU A 36 -3.02 -11.78 -7.48
CA LEU A 36 -2.67 -11.75 -6.07
C LEU A 36 -3.42 -10.62 -5.39
N PRO A 37 -4.46 -10.98 -4.61
CA PRO A 37 -5.16 -10.04 -3.78
C PRO A 37 -4.22 -9.39 -2.77
N ARG A 38 -4.32 -8.06 -2.61
CA ARG A 38 -3.49 -7.33 -1.64
C ARG A 38 -4.17 -6.09 -1.10
N LEU A 39 -3.79 -5.76 0.13
CA LEU A 39 -4.06 -4.48 0.77
C LEU A 39 -2.84 -3.57 0.60
N ARG A 40 -3.06 -2.37 0.07
CA ARG A 40 -2.05 -1.33 -0.09
C ARG A 40 -2.27 -0.27 0.99
N ILE A 41 -1.19 0.18 1.62
CA ILE A 41 -1.20 1.29 2.57
C ILE A 41 -0.32 2.38 2.00
N GLY A 42 -0.91 3.55 1.80
CA GLY A 42 -0.27 4.70 1.21
C GLY A 42 0.74 5.34 2.15
N ILE A 43 1.93 5.56 1.63
CA ILE A 43 3.00 6.31 2.28
C ILE A 43 3.35 7.59 1.51
N GLY A 44 2.74 7.81 0.33
CA GLY A 44 3.04 8.96 -0.52
C GLY A 44 4.43 8.89 -1.16
N ARG A 45 4.83 9.99 -1.78
CA ARG A 45 6.16 10.14 -2.38
C ARG A 45 7.00 11.15 -1.60
N PRO A 46 8.34 11.02 -1.65
CA PRO A 46 9.21 12.05 -1.10
C PRO A 46 8.90 13.41 -1.77
N PRO A 47 8.90 14.51 -1.00
CA PRO A 47 8.54 15.82 -1.52
C PRO A 47 9.62 16.37 -2.48
N GLY A 48 9.19 17.27 -3.37
CA GLY A 48 10.08 18.03 -4.24
C GLY A 48 10.37 17.38 -5.61
N PRO A 49 11.26 17.98 -6.41
CA PRO A 49 11.44 17.62 -7.83
C PRO A 49 12.03 16.22 -8.05
N ARG A 50 12.63 15.61 -7.01
CA ARG A 50 13.21 14.26 -7.05
C ARG A 50 12.28 13.17 -6.50
N ALA A 51 10.96 13.43 -6.45
CA ALA A 51 9.95 12.48 -5.97
C ALA A 51 9.92 11.12 -6.71
N TYR A 52 10.51 11.06 -7.90
CA TYR A 52 10.59 9.86 -8.76
C TYR A 52 12.02 9.34 -8.94
N ASP A 53 13.00 9.98 -8.29
CA ASP A 53 14.39 9.54 -8.33
C ASP A 53 14.54 8.22 -7.55
N PRO A 54 15.02 7.13 -8.17
CA PRO A 54 15.09 5.81 -7.54
C PRO A 54 15.88 5.81 -6.23
N GLU A 55 16.98 6.56 -6.14
CA GLU A 55 17.79 6.60 -4.93
C GLU A 55 17.09 7.33 -3.80
N VAL A 56 16.37 8.41 -4.12
CA VAL A 56 15.60 9.17 -3.15
C VAL A 56 14.42 8.34 -2.64
N VAL A 57 13.73 7.64 -3.54
CA VAL A 57 12.63 6.74 -3.19
C VAL A 57 13.13 5.59 -2.31
N ALA A 58 14.24 4.95 -2.67
CA ALA A 58 14.82 3.86 -1.88
C ALA A 58 15.18 4.31 -0.46
N ARG A 59 15.75 5.51 -0.29
CA ARG A 59 16.00 6.08 1.04
C ARG A 59 14.71 6.42 1.78
N TYR A 60 13.71 6.95 1.08
CA TYR A 60 12.44 7.34 1.67
C TYR A 60 11.69 6.14 2.26
N VAL A 61 11.55 5.04 1.52
CA VAL A 61 10.82 3.84 2.01
C VAL A 61 11.51 3.13 3.18
N LEU A 62 12.81 3.38 3.38
CA LEU A 62 13.59 2.85 4.51
C LEU A 62 13.65 3.82 5.70
N SER A 63 13.12 5.04 5.55
CA SER A 63 13.15 6.07 6.59
C SER A 63 11.94 5.93 7.53
N PRO A 64 12.06 6.35 8.80
CA PRO A 64 10.91 6.42 9.70
C PRO A 64 9.91 7.50 9.24
N PHE A 65 8.63 7.29 9.55
CA PHE A 65 7.60 8.31 9.35
C PHE A 65 7.88 9.56 10.20
N SER A 66 7.61 10.73 9.64
CA SER A 66 7.65 11.99 10.36
C SER A 66 6.55 12.07 11.44
N ALA A 67 6.67 13.03 12.35
CA ALA A 67 5.66 13.28 13.38
C ALA A 67 4.28 13.64 12.79
N ALA A 68 4.24 14.22 11.58
CA ALA A 68 3.00 14.57 10.89
C ALA A 68 2.39 13.36 10.16
N GLU A 69 3.22 12.46 9.62
CA GLU A 69 2.75 11.25 8.94
C GLU A 69 2.32 10.17 9.93
N ARG A 70 2.98 10.06 11.08
CA ARG A 70 2.74 9.00 12.06
C ARG A 70 1.26 8.81 12.43
N PRO A 71 0.50 9.85 12.84
CA PRO A 71 -0.92 9.67 13.17
C PRO A 71 -1.77 9.22 11.97
N LEU A 72 -1.39 9.62 10.74
CA LEU A 72 -2.09 9.19 9.52
C LEU A 72 -1.86 7.70 9.25
N ILE A 73 -0.62 7.24 9.45
CA ILE A 73 -0.27 5.82 9.28
C ILE A 73 -0.91 4.97 10.36
N ASP A 74 -0.88 5.40 11.62
CA ASP A 74 -1.49 4.65 12.73
C ASP A 74 -3.00 4.47 12.48
N ALA A 75 -3.71 5.54 12.07
CA ALA A 75 -5.13 5.46 11.70
C ALA A 75 -5.39 4.54 10.49
N ALA A 76 -4.47 4.53 9.50
CA ALA A 76 -4.58 3.63 8.36
C ALA A 76 -4.35 2.16 8.73
N LEU A 77 -3.50 1.88 9.72
CA LEU A 77 -3.28 0.53 10.24
C LEU A 77 -4.53 0.01 10.96
N ASP A 78 -5.18 0.83 11.78
CA ASP A 78 -6.45 0.47 12.42
C ASP A 78 -7.53 0.15 11.36
N ARG A 79 -7.68 1.04 10.37
CA ARG A 79 -8.62 0.85 9.25
C ARG A 79 -8.25 -0.37 8.39
N ALA A 80 -6.97 -0.68 8.24
CA ALA A 80 -6.50 -1.86 7.54
C ALA A 80 -6.90 -3.16 8.26
N VAL A 81 -6.82 -3.19 9.60
CA VAL A 81 -7.27 -4.34 10.40
C VAL A 81 -8.78 -4.59 10.26
N GLU A 82 -9.58 -3.51 10.29
CA GLU A 82 -11.02 -3.61 10.03
C GLU A 82 -11.30 -4.13 8.61
N ALA A 83 -10.59 -3.60 7.61
CA ALA A 83 -10.71 -4.00 6.22
C ALA A 83 -10.37 -5.48 6.01
N LEU A 84 -9.30 -5.97 6.64
CA LEU A 84 -8.92 -7.38 6.61
C LEU A 84 -9.97 -8.26 7.30
N THR A 85 -10.57 -7.79 8.38
CA THR A 85 -11.64 -8.53 9.08
C THR A 85 -12.86 -8.70 8.18
N VAL A 86 -13.31 -7.64 7.50
CA VAL A 86 -14.41 -7.73 6.52
C VAL A 86 -14.00 -8.62 5.35
N TRP A 87 -12.78 -8.49 4.84
CA TRP A 87 -12.32 -9.31 3.73
C TRP A 87 -12.36 -10.81 4.08
N VAL A 88 -11.81 -11.21 5.22
CA VAL A 88 -11.79 -12.63 5.63
C VAL A 88 -13.20 -13.17 5.87
N ARG A 89 -14.13 -12.36 6.40
CA ARG A 89 -15.48 -12.81 6.78
C ARG A 89 -16.51 -12.73 5.66
N GLU A 90 -16.42 -11.70 4.82
CA GLU A 90 -17.45 -11.31 3.86
C GLU A 90 -16.94 -11.29 2.42
N GLY A 91 -15.66 -11.53 2.21
CA GLY A 91 -15.03 -11.57 0.89
C GLY A 91 -14.46 -10.23 0.43
N ILE A 92 -13.64 -10.30 -0.62
CA ILE A 92 -12.86 -9.16 -1.09
C ILE A 92 -13.71 -8.04 -1.68
N GLU A 93 -14.81 -8.37 -2.36
CA GLU A 93 -15.71 -7.37 -2.96
C GLU A 93 -16.37 -6.50 -1.89
N ALA A 94 -16.87 -7.12 -0.80
CA ALA A 94 -17.45 -6.41 0.33
C ALA A 94 -16.44 -5.47 0.99
N ALA A 95 -15.21 -5.95 1.23
CA ALA A 95 -14.14 -5.13 1.79
C ALA A 95 -13.76 -3.98 0.84
N MET A 96 -13.65 -4.26 -0.46
CA MET A 96 -13.36 -3.24 -1.46
C MET A 96 -14.43 -2.14 -1.48
N ASN A 97 -15.71 -2.50 -1.46
CA ASN A 97 -16.81 -1.54 -1.50
C ASN A 97 -16.83 -0.64 -0.25
N ARG A 98 -16.43 -1.16 0.92
CA ARG A 98 -16.42 -0.40 2.18
C ARG A 98 -15.17 0.47 2.38
N PHE A 99 -14.01 0.01 1.90
CA PHE A 99 -12.72 0.60 2.30
C PHE A 99 -11.94 1.29 1.17
N ASN A 100 -12.35 1.17 -0.10
CA ASN A 100 -11.64 1.81 -1.21
C ASN A 100 -12.04 3.26 -1.53
N SER A 101 -13.09 3.78 -0.90
CA SER A 101 -13.56 5.17 -1.00
C SER A 101 -12.76 6.12 -0.12
#